data_AF-A0A2N9N190-F1
#
_entry.id   AF-A0A2N9N190-F1
#
_cell.length_a   1.000
_cell.length_b   1.000
_cell.length_c   1.000
_cell.angle_alpha   90.00
_cell.angle_beta   90.00
_cell.angle_gamma   90.00
#
_symmetry.space_group_name_H-M   'P 1'
#
loop_
_entity.id
_entity.type
_entity.pdbx_description
1 polymer ?
#
loop_
_entity_poly.entity_id
_entity_poly.type
_entity_poly.pdbx_seq_one_letter_code
_entity_poly.pdbx_strand_id
1 'polypeptide(L)'
;MHKSLKLSIAAALGVLLPAGMPAVAWGQAPGGTQAPAAAAPQAPKEPKVKDIAEYDIFNEILKDQNCSSNSQNSSCSNPEASKDPSFWPKKALQGLDTWTQKYPDSDWKDQRLYMYMQEYAKLNPPNSAKVVEYGTQVMGKGLKNVFYDPKEGPRQILNCLFLITVNVAALPNATADQIDLGKKSALQLKEEAKAYFVPANKGGTADAAWAQARAQLDSAADHSLLAFEVAPANAANKAGDCASAQPMYIKALQDRPDSAYIAYQLANNTICLQKTQPAMASMAIYEFERAAMVDPTLGDPKVDPKQLQTYADSLYTRIHGSDEGLDALKQMAKSNPLPPADFKIKTKEEIQAEKEAEFAKNNPKLALWMQVKGALTGADGETYFTNNLKDSAVPPLSGVVVEGKPECRSKELLVAIPIPGQQGPPTAEINLKLDAPLAGKPEAGSEINFAGVPTAFTKTPFLLTMEAEKAKVDVKTSPCTVAPPRTKKKQ
;
A
#
# COMPACT_ATOMS: atom_id res chain seq x y z
N MET A 1 -11.20 7.30 18.55
CA MET A 1 -12.04 6.12 18.80
C MET A 1 -11.52 4.98 17.92
N HIS A 2 -10.53 4.23 18.42
CA HIS A 2 -9.85 3.18 17.69
C HIS A 2 -10.24 1.85 18.34
N LYS A 3 -11.16 1.12 17.71
CA LYS A 3 -11.30 -0.31 17.96
C LYS A 3 -10.57 -0.99 16.82
N SER A 4 -9.36 -1.46 17.12
CA SER A 4 -8.73 -2.52 16.33
C SER A 4 -9.80 -3.57 16.06
N LEU A 5 -10.08 -3.86 14.79
CA LEU A 5 -10.79 -5.07 14.42
C LEU A 5 -9.84 -6.24 14.67
N LYS A 6 -9.51 -6.47 15.96
CA LYS A 6 -9.23 -7.81 16.43
C LYS A 6 -10.53 -8.53 16.17
N LEU A 7 -10.64 -9.16 15.01
CA LEU A 7 -11.57 -10.26 14.83
C LEU A 7 -11.05 -11.38 15.73
N SER A 8 -11.14 -11.16 17.05
CA SER A 8 -10.96 -12.22 18.02
C SER A 8 -12.05 -13.19 17.65
N ILE A 9 -11.67 -14.39 17.21
CA ILE A 9 -12.56 -15.54 17.02
C ILE A 9 -13.56 -15.63 18.20
N ALA A 10 -13.14 -15.21 19.41
CA ALA A 10 -13.94 -15.03 20.61
C ALA A 10 -15.18 -14.09 20.53
N ALA A 11 -15.19 -13.01 19.73
CA ALA A 11 -16.31 -12.06 19.71
C ALA A 11 -17.51 -12.56 18.87
N ALA A 12 -17.24 -13.17 17.71
CA ALA A 12 -18.28 -13.84 16.90
C ALA A 12 -18.75 -15.14 17.58
N LEU A 13 -17.83 -15.88 18.20
CA LEU A 13 -18.15 -17.03 19.07
C LEU A 13 -19.02 -16.62 20.27
N GLY A 14 -18.82 -15.44 20.86
CA GLY A 14 -19.54 -15.01 22.07
C GLY A 14 -21.04 -14.77 21.87
N VAL A 15 -21.50 -14.52 20.64
CA VAL A 15 -22.94 -14.45 20.29
C VAL A 15 -23.48 -15.82 19.85
N LEU A 16 -22.63 -16.66 19.25
CA LEU A 16 -22.95 -18.04 18.89
C LEU A 16 -22.80 -19.04 20.05
N LEU A 17 -22.26 -18.61 21.20
CA LEU A 17 -22.09 -19.37 22.44
C LEU A 17 -22.35 -18.42 23.62
N PRO A 18 -23.59 -18.32 24.16
CA PRO A 18 -23.70 -17.93 25.55
C PRO A 18 -22.99 -19.00 26.39
N ALA A 19 -22.31 -18.56 27.44
CA ALA A 19 -21.54 -19.39 28.35
C ALA A 19 -22.36 -20.60 28.84
N GLY A 20 -21.74 -21.78 28.73
CA GLY A 20 -22.28 -23.04 29.23
C GLY A 20 -23.38 -23.62 28.36
N MET A 21 -23.16 -24.83 27.83
CA MET A 21 -24.28 -25.74 27.68
C MET A 21 -24.92 -25.85 29.08
N PRO A 22 -26.21 -25.52 29.28
CA PRO A 22 -26.86 -25.92 30.51
C PRO A 22 -26.69 -27.44 30.58
N ALA A 23 -26.19 -27.93 31.71
CA ALA A 23 -26.19 -29.36 31.99
C ALA A 23 -27.61 -29.86 31.70
N VAL A 24 -27.78 -30.65 30.65
CA VAL A 24 -29.03 -31.33 30.39
C VAL A 24 -29.25 -32.19 31.63
N ALA A 25 -30.21 -31.81 32.47
CA ALA A 25 -30.60 -32.61 33.60
C ALA A 25 -31.32 -33.84 33.05
N TRP A 26 -30.64 -34.98 33.02
CA TRP A 26 -31.20 -36.25 32.56
C TRP A 26 -32.11 -36.79 33.68
N GLY A 27 -33.35 -36.31 33.72
CA GLY A 27 -34.39 -36.91 34.54
C GLY A 27 -34.75 -38.28 33.99
N GLN A 28 -34.50 -39.34 34.77
CA GLN A 28 -35.15 -40.64 34.54
C GLN A 28 -36.66 -40.50 34.77
N ALA A 29 -37.47 -40.89 33.79
CA ALA A 29 -38.90 -41.15 34.00
C ALA A 29 -39.25 -42.54 33.47
N PRO A 30 -40.11 -43.31 34.18
CA PRO A 30 -40.37 -44.71 33.90
C PRO A 30 -41.35 -44.89 32.73
N GLY A 31 -41.25 -46.06 32.09
CA GLY A 31 -41.91 -46.38 30.83
C GLY A 31 -43.45 -46.42 30.88
N GLY A 32 -44.05 -46.02 29.75
CA GLY A 32 -45.44 -46.26 29.40
C GLY A 32 -45.53 -46.67 27.93
N THR A 33 -46.27 -47.74 27.67
CA THR A 33 -46.39 -48.44 26.38
C THR A 33 -47.38 -47.79 25.40
N GLN A 34 -46.87 -47.50 24.18
CA GLN A 34 -47.36 -47.83 22.83
C GLN A 34 -48.56 -47.13 22.15
N ALA A 35 -48.34 -46.69 20.90
CA ALA A 35 -48.97 -47.22 19.67
C ALA A 35 -48.13 -46.83 18.41
N PRO A 36 -48.10 -47.62 17.31
CA PRO A 36 -47.16 -47.40 16.19
C PRO A 36 -47.73 -46.46 15.12
N ALA A 37 -46.97 -45.43 14.76
CA ALA A 37 -47.20 -44.61 13.56
C ALA A 37 -46.11 -44.88 12.52
N ALA A 38 -46.48 -44.81 11.25
CA ALA A 38 -45.68 -45.14 10.08
C ALA A 38 -44.26 -44.52 10.11
N ALA A 39 -43.28 -45.28 9.59
CA ALA A 39 -41.86 -44.94 9.62
C ALA A 39 -41.56 -43.65 8.82
N ALA A 40 -41.50 -42.53 9.53
CA ALA A 40 -40.67 -41.40 9.15
C ALA A 40 -39.20 -41.85 9.10
N PRO A 41 -38.33 -41.20 8.30
CA PRO A 41 -36.88 -41.41 8.40
C PRO A 41 -36.48 -41.33 9.87
N GLN A 42 -35.86 -42.38 10.41
CA GLN A 42 -35.49 -42.43 11.82
C GLN A 42 -34.64 -41.21 12.14
N ALA A 43 -35.13 -40.38 13.07
CA ALA A 43 -34.33 -39.31 13.64
C ALA A 43 -33.02 -39.93 14.19
N PRO A 44 -31.86 -39.26 14.03
CA PRO A 44 -30.61 -39.73 14.59
C PRO A 44 -30.80 -40.08 16.06
N LYS A 45 -30.43 -41.30 16.46
CA LYS A 45 -30.51 -41.75 17.84
C LYS A 45 -29.64 -40.84 18.70
N GLU A 46 -30.19 -40.25 19.75
CA GLU A 46 -29.42 -39.45 20.70
C GLU A 46 -28.24 -40.29 21.26
N PRO A 47 -26.99 -39.78 21.15
CA PRO A 47 -25.79 -40.45 21.63
C PRO A 47 -25.83 -40.56 23.16
N LYS A 48 -25.36 -41.70 23.67
CA LYS A 48 -25.34 -42.00 25.10
C LYS A 48 -23.91 -42.29 25.55
N VAL A 49 -23.59 -41.87 26.77
CA VAL A 49 -22.40 -42.33 27.48
C VAL A 49 -22.56 -43.83 27.80
N LYS A 50 -21.48 -44.60 27.67
CA LYS A 50 -21.47 -46.05 27.85
C LYS A 50 -21.50 -46.45 29.32
N ASP A 51 -20.82 -45.68 30.17
CA ASP A 51 -20.73 -45.90 31.61
C ASP A 51 -20.43 -44.59 32.37
N ILE A 52 -20.37 -44.69 33.69
CA ILE A 52 -20.10 -43.55 34.59
C ILE A 52 -18.70 -42.97 34.33
N ALA A 53 -17.71 -43.80 34.00
CA ALA A 53 -16.35 -43.31 33.77
C ALA A 53 -16.25 -42.51 32.45
N GLU A 54 -17.00 -42.87 31.41
CA GLU A 54 -17.13 -42.04 30.21
C GLU A 54 -17.83 -40.71 30.52
N TYR A 55 -18.91 -40.76 31.30
CA TYR A 55 -19.64 -39.58 31.74
C TYR A 55 -18.75 -38.60 32.51
N ASP A 56 -17.93 -39.10 33.44
CA ASP A 56 -17.03 -38.27 34.24
C ASP A 56 -15.95 -37.61 33.37
N ILE A 57 -15.36 -38.36 32.43
CA ILE A 57 -14.38 -37.79 31.47
C ILE A 57 -15.03 -36.72 30.61
N PHE A 58 -16.22 -36.98 30.08
CA PHE A 58 -16.97 -36.04 29.25
C PHE A 58 -17.26 -34.73 30.00
N ASN A 59 -17.75 -34.81 31.23
CA ASN A 59 -18.05 -33.63 32.04
C ASN A 59 -16.81 -32.83 32.42
N GLU A 60 -15.69 -33.50 32.72
CA GLU A 60 -14.45 -32.79 33.02
C GLU A 60 -13.94 -32.04 31.78
N ILE A 61 -14.05 -32.63 30.58
CA ILE A 61 -13.76 -31.93 29.32
C ILE A 61 -14.67 -30.71 29.17
N LEU A 62 -15.98 -30.84 29.36
CA LEU A 62 -16.92 -29.71 29.24
C LEU A 62 -16.60 -28.59 30.24
N LYS A 63 -16.19 -28.95 31.46
CA LYS A 63 -15.73 -27.99 32.48
C LYS A 63 -14.47 -27.26 32.02
N ASP A 64 -13.48 -27.97 31.51
CA ASP A 64 -12.25 -27.36 30.96
C ASP A 64 -12.57 -26.44 29.77
N GLN A 65 -13.47 -26.83 28.87
CA GLN A 65 -13.91 -26.00 27.74
C GLN A 65 -14.67 -24.74 28.19
N ASN A 66 -15.47 -24.85 29.24
CA ASN A 66 -16.15 -23.71 29.85
C ASN A 66 -15.13 -22.75 30.48
N CYS A 67 -14.12 -23.27 31.17
CA CYS A 67 -13.02 -22.47 31.71
C CYS A 67 -12.14 -21.84 30.63
N SER A 68 -12.00 -22.48 29.48
CA SER A 68 -11.36 -21.88 28.31
C SER A 68 -12.14 -20.69 27.75
N SER A 69 -13.48 -20.75 27.78
CA SER A 69 -14.35 -19.72 27.21
C SER A 69 -14.66 -18.58 28.18
N ASN A 70 -14.60 -18.85 29.49
CA ASN A 70 -14.87 -17.91 30.56
C ASN A 70 -13.94 -18.17 31.76
N SER A 71 -12.67 -17.77 31.60
CA SER A 71 -11.63 -17.95 32.64
C SER A 71 -11.87 -17.15 33.92
N GLN A 72 -12.82 -16.21 33.92
CA GLN A 72 -13.22 -15.43 35.09
C GLN A 72 -14.25 -16.15 35.97
N ASN A 73 -14.78 -17.29 35.53
CA ASN A 73 -15.66 -18.10 36.36
C ASN A 73 -14.89 -18.61 37.59
N SER A 74 -15.48 -18.44 38.79
CA SER A 74 -14.85 -18.81 40.07
C SER A 74 -14.44 -20.29 40.13
N SER A 75 -15.16 -21.17 39.43
CA SER A 75 -14.84 -22.60 39.30
C SER A 75 -13.59 -22.90 38.45
N CYS A 76 -13.04 -21.90 37.77
CA CYS A 76 -11.90 -22.00 36.85
C CYS A 76 -10.60 -21.42 37.45
N SER A 77 -10.53 -21.32 38.78
CA SER A 77 -9.38 -20.77 39.48
C SER A 77 -8.21 -21.76 39.45
N ASN A 78 -7.20 -21.50 38.61
CA ASN A 78 -5.94 -22.25 38.58
C ASN A 78 -4.74 -21.29 38.42
N PRO A 79 -3.72 -21.33 39.31
CA PRO A 79 -2.54 -20.47 39.23
C PRO A 79 -1.70 -20.61 37.95
N GLU A 80 -1.81 -21.74 37.24
CA GLU A 80 -1.13 -21.96 35.96
C GLU A 80 -1.88 -21.31 34.78
N ALA A 81 -3.22 -21.22 34.88
CA ALA A 81 -4.05 -20.64 33.82
C ALA A 81 -3.82 -19.13 33.61
N SER A 82 -3.36 -18.41 34.64
CA SER A 82 -2.98 -16.99 34.50
C SER A 82 -1.64 -16.79 33.78
N LYS A 83 -0.81 -17.83 33.68
CA LYS A 83 0.52 -17.78 33.08
C LYS A 83 0.52 -18.21 31.61
N ASP A 84 -0.41 -19.08 31.22
CA ASP A 84 -0.55 -19.57 29.85
C ASP A 84 -2.00 -19.42 29.37
N PRO A 85 -2.29 -18.53 28.40
CA PRO A 85 -3.64 -18.37 27.85
C PRO A 85 -4.16 -19.64 27.15
N SER A 86 -3.28 -20.61 26.84
CA SER A 86 -3.64 -21.91 26.26
C SER A 86 -3.85 -23.01 27.30
N PHE A 87 -3.77 -22.71 28.61
CA PHE A 87 -3.82 -23.72 29.66
C PHE A 87 -5.11 -24.58 29.61
N TRP A 88 -6.28 -23.94 29.63
CA TRP A 88 -7.57 -24.64 29.61
C TRP A 88 -7.84 -25.40 28.29
N PRO A 89 -7.57 -24.82 27.10
CA PRO A 89 -7.61 -25.59 25.86
C PRO A 89 -6.71 -26.82 25.88
N LYS A 90 -5.48 -26.71 26.42
CA LYS A 90 -4.55 -27.85 26.54
C LYS A 90 -5.09 -28.92 27.48
N LYS A 91 -5.73 -28.53 28.58
CA LYS A 91 -6.41 -29.45 29.51
C LYS A 91 -7.57 -30.20 28.85
N ALA A 92 -8.45 -29.47 28.16
CA ALA A 92 -9.54 -30.08 27.41
C ALA A 92 -9.02 -31.05 26.32
N LEU A 93 -7.95 -30.69 25.59
CA LEU A 93 -7.31 -31.57 24.61
C LEU A 93 -6.76 -32.87 25.26
N GLN A 94 -6.12 -32.79 26.43
CA GLN A 94 -5.67 -33.97 27.17
C GLN A 94 -6.85 -34.88 27.57
N GLY A 95 -7.96 -34.27 28.00
CA GLY A 95 -9.19 -35.00 28.30
C GLY A 95 -9.77 -35.68 27.06
N LEU A 96 -9.82 -34.98 25.93
CA LEU A 96 -10.27 -35.52 24.64
C LEU A 96 -9.39 -36.70 24.17
N ASP A 97 -8.07 -36.63 24.35
CA ASP A 97 -7.14 -37.71 24.04
C ASP A 97 -7.41 -38.94 24.92
N THR A 98 -7.60 -38.70 26.23
CA THR A 98 -7.97 -39.75 27.19
C THR A 98 -9.30 -40.41 26.82
N TRP A 99 -10.29 -39.59 26.43
CA TRP A 99 -11.60 -40.08 26.01
C TRP A 99 -11.50 -40.92 24.73
N THR A 100 -10.71 -40.47 23.76
CA THR A 100 -10.46 -41.19 22.50
C THR A 100 -9.78 -42.53 22.74
N GLN A 101 -8.79 -42.57 23.64
CA GLN A 101 -8.06 -43.79 23.96
C GLN A 101 -8.94 -44.82 24.69
N LYS A 102 -9.71 -44.39 25.69
CA LYS A 102 -10.54 -45.29 26.51
C LYS A 102 -11.86 -45.68 25.85
N TYR A 103 -12.44 -44.77 25.07
CA TYR A 103 -13.74 -44.94 24.42
C TYR A 103 -13.66 -44.59 22.92
N PRO A 104 -12.90 -45.36 22.13
CA PRO A 104 -12.78 -45.11 20.69
C PRO A 104 -14.14 -45.20 19.98
N ASP A 105 -14.97 -46.16 20.40
CA ASP A 105 -16.31 -46.41 19.84
C ASP A 105 -17.43 -45.64 20.56
N SER A 106 -17.13 -44.52 21.22
CA SER A 106 -18.16 -43.67 21.85
C SER A 106 -19.26 -43.31 20.84
N ASP A 107 -20.51 -43.25 21.29
CA ASP A 107 -21.60 -42.71 20.46
C ASP A 107 -21.37 -41.22 20.13
N TRP A 108 -20.57 -40.52 20.93
CA TRP A 108 -20.20 -39.11 20.76
C TRP A 108 -18.93 -38.89 19.92
N LYS A 109 -18.36 -39.93 19.33
CA LYS A 109 -17.06 -39.85 18.64
C LYS A 109 -17.02 -38.81 17.51
N ASP A 110 -18.15 -38.57 16.84
CA ASP A 110 -18.23 -37.57 15.77
C ASP A 110 -18.30 -36.13 16.34
N GLN A 111 -19.05 -35.91 17.43
CA GLN A 111 -19.07 -34.61 18.14
C GLN A 111 -17.71 -34.33 18.81
N ARG A 112 -17.00 -35.37 19.26
CA ARG A 112 -15.65 -35.27 19.82
C ARG A 112 -14.67 -34.64 18.82
N LEU A 113 -14.81 -34.90 17.51
CA LEU A 113 -14.01 -34.24 16.47
C LEU A 113 -14.23 -32.73 16.46
N TYR A 114 -15.48 -32.28 16.62
CA TYR A 114 -15.80 -30.86 16.73
C TYR A 114 -15.24 -30.25 18.02
N MET A 115 -15.21 -30.98 19.13
CA MET A 115 -14.58 -30.52 20.37
C MET A 115 -13.07 -30.31 20.19
N TYR A 116 -12.35 -31.25 19.54
CA TYR A 116 -10.95 -31.05 19.18
C TYR A 116 -10.75 -29.80 18.33
N MET A 117 -11.58 -29.64 17.29
CA MET A 117 -11.54 -28.48 16.40
C MET A 117 -11.69 -27.16 17.15
N GLN A 118 -12.63 -27.09 18.11
CA GLN A 118 -12.82 -25.90 18.93
C GLN A 118 -11.60 -25.60 19.80
N GLU A 119 -11.03 -26.60 20.47
CA GLU A 119 -9.92 -26.37 21.39
C GLU A 119 -8.62 -25.99 20.67
N TYR A 120 -8.34 -26.59 19.50
CA TYR A 120 -7.22 -26.15 18.66
C TYR A 120 -7.38 -24.71 18.15
N ALA A 121 -8.61 -24.25 17.93
CA ALA A 121 -8.89 -22.86 17.54
C ALA A 121 -8.71 -21.86 18.71
N LYS A 122 -8.81 -22.32 19.96
CA LYS A 122 -8.66 -21.50 21.17
C LYS A 122 -7.22 -21.45 21.71
N LEU A 123 -6.29 -22.22 21.15
CA LEU A 123 -4.86 -22.07 21.45
C LEU A 123 -4.38 -20.67 21.08
N ASN A 124 -3.30 -20.23 21.72
CA ASN A 124 -2.67 -18.94 21.44
C ASN A 124 -1.17 -19.10 21.13
N PRO A 125 -0.75 -19.01 19.84
CA PRO A 125 -1.60 -18.82 18.66
C PRO A 125 -2.45 -20.07 18.33
N PRO A 126 -3.56 -19.92 17.58
CA PRO A 126 -4.39 -21.04 17.14
C PRO A 126 -3.60 -22.05 16.29
N ASN A 127 -3.94 -23.34 16.39
CA ASN A 127 -3.38 -24.36 15.51
C ASN A 127 -4.30 -24.60 14.31
N SER A 128 -4.23 -23.70 13.32
CA SER A 128 -5.13 -23.71 12.15
C SER A 128 -5.06 -25.01 11.35
N ALA A 129 -3.90 -25.67 11.26
CA ALA A 129 -3.77 -26.95 10.57
C ALA A 129 -4.63 -28.04 11.24
N LYS A 130 -4.60 -28.13 12.58
CA LYS A 130 -5.45 -29.07 13.32
C LYS A 130 -6.93 -28.70 13.28
N VAL A 131 -7.27 -27.41 13.31
CA VAL A 131 -8.68 -26.97 13.12
C VAL A 131 -9.22 -27.44 11.78
N VAL A 132 -8.45 -27.27 10.70
CA VAL A 132 -8.83 -27.70 9.35
C VAL A 132 -8.88 -29.23 9.24
N GLU A 133 -7.93 -29.95 9.85
CA GLU A 133 -7.92 -31.42 9.87
C GLU A 133 -9.20 -31.99 10.51
N TYR A 134 -9.55 -31.55 11.72
CA TYR A 134 -10.75 -32.02 12.40
C TYR A 134 -12.03 -31.49 11.75
N GLY A 135 -12.04 -30.24 11.28
CA GLY A 135 -13.17 -29.66 10.55
C GLY A 135 -13.49 -30.42 9.26
N THR A 136 -12.46 -30.86 8.53
CA THR A 136 -12.63 -31.72 7.34
C THR A 136 -13.31 -33.03 7.70
N GLN A 137 -12.90 -33.68 8.80
CA GLN A 137 -13.53 -34.91 9.27
C GLN A 137 -14.99 -34.70 9.67
N VAL A 138 -15.29 -33.64 10.42
CA VAL A 138 -16.67 -33.26 10.81
C VAL A 138 -17.54 -33.02 9.57
N MET A 139 -17.04 -32.27 8.59
CA MET A 139 -17.75 -32.02 7.33
C MET A 139 -17.98 -33.31 6.53
N GLY A 140 -17.00 -34.22 6.49
CA GLY A 140 -17.09 -35.51 5.80
C GLY A 140 -18.16 -36.45 6.37
N LYS A 141 -18.52 -36.29 7.65
CA LYS A 141 -19.64 -37.01 8.28
C LYS A 141 -21.02 -36.44 7.96
N GLY A 142 -21.06 -35.23 7.38
CA GLY A 142 -22.28 -34.46 7.13
C GLY A 142 -22.68 -33.66 8.36
N LEU A 143 -22.68 -32.33 8.25
CA LEU A 143 -22.87 -31.42 9.38
C LEU A 143 -24.17 -31.66 10.15
N LYS A 144 -25.28 -31.97 9.46
CA LYS A 144 -26.58 -32.26 10.11
C LYS A 144 -26.62 -33.62 10.82
N ASN A 145 -25.73 -34.55 10.46
CA ASN A 145 -25.61 -35.84 11.15
C ASN A 145 -24.82 -35.68 12.45
N VAL A 146 -23.75 -34.87 12.42
CA VAL A 146 -22.95 -34.56 13.62
C VAL A 146 -23.72 -33.65 14.56
N PHE A 147 -24.39 -32.63 14.02
CA PHE A 147 -25.11 -31.60 14.75
C PHE A 147 -26.63 -31.79 14.60
N TYR A 148 -27.14 -32.89 15.14
CA TYR A 148 -28.53 -33.32 15.00
C TYR A 148 -29.51 -32.59 15.94
N ASP A 149 -29.01 -31.94 17.00
CA ASP A 149 -29.87 -31.23 17.96
C ASP A 149 -30.58 -30.05 17.27
N PRO A 150 -31.92 -29.98 17.28
CA PRO A 150 -32.64 -28.95 16.54
C PRO A 150 -32.49 -27.54 17.10
N LYS A 151 -32.04 -27.39 18.35
CA LYS A 151 -31.83 -26.09 19.01
C LYS A 151 -30.39 -25.62 18.89
N GLU A 152 -29.43 -26.48 19.23
CA GLU A 152 -28.00 -26.16 19.25
C GLU A 152 -27.30 -26.45 17.92
N GLY A 153 -27.81 -27.41 17.15
CA GLY A 153 -27.19 -27.87 15.90
C GLY A 153 -26.99 -26.76 14.88
N PRO A 154 -27.99 -25.90 14.59
CA PRO A 154 -27.79 -24.76 13.68
C PRO A 154 -26.64 -23.83 14.10
N ARG A 155 -26.47 -23.57 15.41
CA ARG A 155 -25.36 -22.74 15.92
C ARG A 155 -24.01 -23.47 15.78
N GLN A 156 -23.97 -24.77 16.01
CA GLN A 156 -22.76 -25.59 15.84
C GLN A 156 -22.34 -25.67 14.36
N ILE A 157 -23.30 -25.77 13.44
CA ILE A 157 -23.07 -25.70 11.99
C ILE A 157 -22.41 -24.37 11.63
N LEU A 158 -22.99 -23.24 12.06
CA LEU A 158 -22.40 -21.92 11.82
C LEU A 158 -20.99 -21.81 12.36
N ASN A 159 -20.77 -22.28 13.59
CA ASN A 159 -19.45 -22.20 14.20
C ASN A 159 -18.42 -23.08 13.48
N CYS A 160 -18.79 -24.31 13.11
CA CYS A 160 -17.91 -25.20 12.35
C CYS A 160 -17.51 -24.56 11.01
N LEU A 161 -18.48 -24.05 10.26
CA LEU A 161 -18.23 -23.38 8.98
C LEU A 161 -17.36 -22.13 9.14
N PHE A 162 -17.63 -21.30 10.15
CA PHE A 162 -16.83 -20.13 10.48
C PHE A 162 -15.38 -20.50 10.80
N LEU A 163 -15.17 -21.47 11.68
CA LEU A 163 -13.84 -21.90 12.09
C LEU A 163 -13.03 -22.47 10.92
N ILE A 164 -13.63 -23.28 10.03
CA ILE A 164 -12.94 -23.75 8.82
C ILE A 164 -12.59 -22.58 7.92
N THR A 165 -13.56 -21.70 7.64
CA THR A 165 -13.41 -20.53 6.78
C THR A 165 -12.20 -19.67 7.18
N VAL A 166 -12.13 -19.26 8.44
CA VAL A 166 -11.05 -18.38 8.91
C VAL A 166 -9.72 -19.10 9.09
N ASN A 167 -9.73 -20.40 9.45
CA ASN A 167 -8.47 -21.14 9.67
C ASN A 167 -7.82 -21.62 8.39
N VAL A 168 -8.58 -21.95 7.34
CA VAL A 168 -7.98 -22.18 6.01
C VAL A 168 -7.30 -20.91 5.53
N ALA A 169 -7.95 -19.74 5.67
CA ALA A 169 -7.38 -18.45 5.26
C ALA A 169 -6.11 -18.07 6.06
N ALA A 170 -5.99 -18.57 7.30
CA ALA A 170 -4.82 -18.38 8.14
C ALA A 170 -3.65 -19.35 7.84
N LEU A 171 -3.85 -20.39 7.02
CA LEU A 171 -2.77 -21.31 6.68
C LEU A 171 -1.73 -20.61 5.80
N PRO A 172 -0.43 -20.69 6.15
CA PRO A 172 0.61 -19.99 5.40
C PRO A 172 0.80 -20.52 3.98
N ASN A 173 0.47 -21.79 3.73
CA ASN A 173 0.56 -22.47 2.44
C ASN A 173 -0.63 -23.45 2.28
N ALA A 174 -1.86 -22.94 2.23
CA ALA A 174 -3.03 -23.79 2.01
C ALA A 174 -2.92 -24.54 0.67
N THR A 175 -3.25 -25.84 0.65
CA THR A 175 -3.34 -26.63 -0.59
C THR A 175 -4.57 -26.23 -1.40
N ALA A 176 -4.63 -26.61 -2.68
CA ALA A 176 -5.80 -26.36 -3.52
C ALA A 176 -7.09 -26.94 -2.90
N ASP A 177 -7.03 -28.18 -2.41
CA ASP A 177 -8.16 -28.83 -1.73
C ASP A 177 -8.58 -28.09 -0.45
N GLN A 178 -7.62 -27.58 0.32
CA GLN A 178 -7.92 -26.78 1.52
C GLN A 178 -8.57 -25.46 1.15
N ILE A 179 -8.09 -24.79 0.09
CA ILE A 179 -8.67 -23.56 -0.42
C ILE A 179 -10.11 -23.80 -0.88
N ASP A 180 -10.37 -24.88 -1.62
CA ASP A 180 -11.71 -25.23 -2.09
C ASP A 180 -12.64 -25.60 -0.94
N LEU A 181 -12.14 -26.30 0.08
CA LEU A 181 -12.85 -26.52 1.33
C LEU A 181 -13.22 -25.18 1.99
N GLY A 182 -12.26 -24.27 2.14
CA GLY A 182 -12.46 -22.95 2.71
C GLY A 182 -13.50 -22.13 1.95
N LYS A 183 -13.45 -22.11 0.62
CA LYS A 183 -14.45 -21.44 -0.24
C LYS A 183 -15.84 -22.04 -0.03
N LYS A 184 -15.95 -23.37 -0.06
CA LYS A 184 -17.22 -24.06 0.18
C LYS A 184 -17.79 -23.74 1.56
N SER A 185 -16.95 -23.77 2.59
CA SER A 185 -17.34 -23.44 3.96
C SER A 185 -17.78 -21.98 4.10
N ALA A 186 -17.09 -21.05 3.46
CA ALA A 186 -17.43 -19.62 3.50
C ALA A 186 -18.78 -19.34 2.81
N LEU A 187 -19.02 -19.94 1.64
CA LEU A 187 -20.30 -19.80 0.94
C LEU A 187 -21.44 -20.43 1.74
N GLN A 188 -21.23 -21.64 2.27
CA GLN A 188 -22.23 -22.30 3.10
C GLN A 188 -22.47 -21.53 4.41
N LEU A 189 -21.45 -20.90 5.00
CA LEU A 189 -21.59 -20.05 6.19
C LEU A 189 -22.58 -18.92 5.93
N LYS A 190 -22.49 -18.24 4.78
CA LYS A 190 -23.40 -17.15 4.41
C LYS A 190 -24.83 -17.64 4.25
N GLU A 191 -25.02 -18.81 3.63
CA GLU A 191 -26.33 -19.43 3.46
C GLU A 191 -26.97 -19.83 4.79
N GLU A 192 -26.23 -20.55 5.63
CA GLU A 192 -26.69 -20.98 6.95
C GLU A 192 -26.91 -19.78 7.86
N ALA A 193 -26.08 -18.73 7.78
CA ALA A 193 -26.27 -17.50 8.55
C ALA A 193 -27.56 -16.79 8.14
N LYS A 194 -27.85 -16.70 6.83
CA LYS A 194 -29.12 -16.16 6.35
C LYS A 194 -30.32 -16.94 6.88
N ALA A 195 -30.23 -18.28 6.93
CA ALA A 195 -31.30 -19.13 7.45
C ALA A 195 -31.45 -19.03 8.97
N TYR A 196 -30.35 -18.90 9.70
CA TYR A 196 -30.34 -18.86 11.16
C TYR A 196 -30.77 -17.51 11.72
N PHE A 197 -30.33 -16.38 11.12
CA PHE A 197 -30.58 -15.03 11.63
C PHE A 197 -31.99 -14.52 11.29
N VAL A 198 -33.02 -15.27 11.70
CA VAL A 198 -34.44 -14.95 11.60
C VAL A 198 -35.03 -14.59 12.98
N PRO A 199 -36.16 -13.88 13.05
CA PRO A 199 -36.74 -13.46 14.34
C PRO A 199 -36.96 -14.59 15.35
N ALA A 200 -37.33 -15.79 14.87
CA ALA A 200 -37.57 -16.96 15.72
C ALA A 200 -36.33 -17.41 16.52
N ASN A 201 -35.12 -17.18 16.00
CA ASN A 201 -33.86 -17.64 16.61
C ASN A 201 -33.16 -16.54 17.44
N LYS A 202 -33.67 -15.30 17.42
CA LYS A 202 -33.05 -14.15 18.09
C LYS A 202 -33.04 -14.28 19.61
N GLY A 203 -34.06 -14.92 20.19
CA GLY A 203 -34.25 -14.98 21.63
C GLY A 203 -34.28 -13.58 22.27
N GLY A 204 -33.57 -13.42 23.39
CA GLY A 204 -33.47 -12.14 24.12
C GLY A 204 -32.39 -11.17 23.62
N THR A 205 -31.68 -11.48 22.54
CA THR A 205 -30.58 -10.64 22.04
C THR A 205 -31.11 -9.33 21.45
N ALA A 206 -30.48 -8.19 21.75
CA ALA A 206 -30.88 -6.89 21.20
C ALA A 206 -30.75 -6.83 19.67
N ASP A 207 -31.61 -6.06 18.99
CA ASP A 207 -31.62 -5.96 17.52
C ASP A 207 -30.27 -5.58 16.92
N ALA A 208 -29.62 -4.55 17.47
CA ALA A 208 -28.31 -4.10 17.00
C ALA A 208 -27.25 -5.20 17.14
N ALA A 209 -27.25 -5.93 18.25
CA ALA A 209 -26.30 -7.03 18.49
C ALA A 209 -26.59 -8.23 17.57
N TRP A 210 -27.86 -8.52 17.31
CA TRP A 210 -28.29 -9.59 16.40
C TRP A 210 -27.86 -9.30 14.95
N ALA A 211 -28.10 -8.07 14.48
CA ALA A 211 -27.67 -7.63 13.15
C ALA A 211 -26.13 -7.62 13.02
N GLN A 212 -25.43 -7.14 14.06
CA GLN A 212 -23.97 -7.11 14.08
C GLN A 212 -23.35 -8.51 14.03
N ALA A 213 -23.90 -9.48 14.75
CA ALA A 213 -23.39 -10.85 14.74
C ALA A 213 -23.50 -11.49 13.34
N ARG A 214 -24.62 -11.27 12.64
CA ARG A 214 -24.75 -11.70 11.24
C ARG A 214 -23.70 -11.03 10.35
N ALA A 215 -23.57 -9.71 10.45
CA ALA A 215 -22.62 -8.95 9.64
C ALA A 215 -21.17 -9.40 9.87
N GLN A 216 -20.82 -9.84 11.09
CA GLN A 216 -19.50 -10.41 11.39
C GLN A 216 -19.25 -11.74 10.67
N LEU A 217 -20.26 -12.61 10.57
CA LEU A 217 -20.13 -13.88 9.82
C LEU A 217 -20.00 -13.62 8.32
N ASP A 218 -20.82 -12.72 7.78
CA ASP A 218 -20.76 -12.32 6.37
C ASP A 218 -19.39 -11.71 6.04
N SER A 219 -18.91 -10.78 6.89
CA SER A 219 -17.59 -10.16 6.75
C SER A 219 -16.46 -11.20 6.82
N ALA A 220 -16.49 -12.12 7.79
CA ALA A 220 -15.47 -13.17 7.89
C ALA A 220 -15.44 -14.10 6.67
N ALA A 221 -16.61 -14.44 6.13
CA ALA A 221 -16.72 -15.20 4.89
C ALA A 221 -16.13 -14.43 3.71
N ASP A 222 -16.49 -13.17 3.54
CA ASP A 222 -16.05 -12.33 2.42
C ASP A 222 -14.53 -12.06 2.47
N HIS A 223 -13.98 -11.78 3.65
CA HIS A 223 -12.53 -11.65 3.83
C HIS A 223 -11.78 -12.95 3.51
N SER A 224 -12.32 -14.10 3.90
CA SER A 224 -11.67 -15.39 3.63
C SER A 224 -11.76 -15.76 2.15
N LEU A 225 -12.91 -15.53 1.51
CA LEU A 225 -13.08 -15.70 0.06
C LEU A 225 -12.10 -14.84 -0.73
N LEU A 226 -11.91 -13.59 -0.32
CA LEU A 226 -10.89 -12.70 -0.89
C LEU A 226 -9.47 -13.29 -0.73
N ALA A 227 -9.11 -13.74 0.47
CA ALA A 227 -7.81 -14.34 0.73
C ALA A 227 -7.56 -15.58 -0.14
N PHE A 228 -8.59 -16.42 -0.35
CA PHE A 228 -8.52 -17.61 -1.20
C PHE A 228 -8.36 -17.29 -2.68
N GLU A 229 -8.98 -16.22 -3.15
CA GLU A 229 -8.88 -15.80 -4.54
C GLU A 229 -7.47 -15.33 -4.90
N VAL A 230 -6.84 -14.55 -4.02
CA VAL A 230 -5.48 -14.06 -4.26
C VAL A 230 -4.39 -15.00 -3.76
N ALA A 231 -4.73 -16.12 -3.13
CA ALA A 231 -3.76 -17.08 -2.59
C ALA A 231 -2.74 -17.56 -3.63
N PRO A 232 -3.13 -17.92 -4.88
CA PRO A 232 -2.17 -18.29 -5.92
C PRO A 232 -1.20 -17.15 -6.27
N ALA A 233 -1.72 -15.92 -6.38
CA ALA A 233 -0.91 -14.73 -6.67
C ALA A 233 0.08 -14.45 -5.54
N ASN A 234 -0.39 -14.51 -4.28
CA ASN A 234 0.44 -14.36 -3.09
C ASN A 234 1.55 -15.42 -3.03
N ALA A 235 1.25 -16.68 -3.34
CA ALA A 235 2.22 -17.76 -3.35
C ALA A 235 3.30 -17.54 -4.42
N ALA A 236 2.91 -17.20 -5.65
CA ALA A 236 3.84 -16.89 -6.73
C ALA A 236 4.72 -15.68 -6.39
N ASN A 237 4.13 -14.59 -5.88
CA ASN A 237 4.86 -13.38 -5.49
C ASN A 237 5.87 -13.66 -4.36
N LYS A 238 5.48 -14.46 -3.35
CA LYS A 238 6.36 -14.87 -2.25
C LYS A 238 7.52 -15.76 -2.73
N ALA A 239 7.31 -16.56 -3.77
CA ALA A 239 8.35 -17.36 -4.41
C ALA A 239 9.27 -16.50 -5.31
N GLY A 240 9.02 -15.20 -5.46
CA GLY A 240 9.75 -14.31 -6.36
C GLY A 240 9.28 -14.39 -7.82
N ASP A 241 8.26 -15.20 -8.12
CA ASP A 241 7.64 -15.26 -9.44
C ASP A 241 6.59 -14.15 -9.60
N CYS A 242 7.11 -12.93 -9.59
CA CYS A 242 6.29 -11.72 -9.62
C CYS A 242 5.60 -11.53 -10.98
N ALA A 243 6.18 -12.07 -12.06
CA ALA A 243 5.61 -12.01 -13.41
C ALA A 243 4.35 -12.88 -13.53
N SER A 244 4.34 -14.09 -12.99
CA SER A 244 3.13 -14.92 -12.96
C SER A 244 2.06 -14.39 -12.01
N ALA A 245 2.46 -13.75 -10.91
CA ALA A 245 1.53 -13.20 -9.92
C ALA A 245 0.77 -11.96 -10.43
N GLN A 246 1.42 -11.09 -11.21
CA GLN A 246 0.85 -9.82 -11.67
C GLN A 246 -0.51 -9.96 -12.37
N PRO A 247 -0.69 -10.79 -13.41
CA PRO A 247 -1.99 -10.91 -14.08
C PRO A 247 -3.09 -11.47 -13.16
N MET A 248 -2.72 -12.26 -12.14
CA MET A 248 -3.68 -12.76 -11.15
C MET A 248 -4.18 -11.64 -10.23
N TYR A 249 -3.29 -10.76 -9.76
CA TYR A 249 -3.69 -9.59 -8.99
C TYR A 249 -4.49 -8.58 -9.81
N ILE A 250 -4.08 -8.32 -11.06
CA ILE A 250 -4.83 -7.45 -11.98
C ILE A 250 -6.25 -7.97 -12.16
N LYS A 251 -6.42 -9.27 -12.44
CA LYS A 251 -7.74 -9.88 -12.58
C LYS A 251 -8.56 -9.75 -11.30
N ALA A 252 -7.98 -10.09 -10.14
CA ALA A 252 -8.66 -9.98 -8.85
C ALA A 252 -9.12 -8.53 -8.57
N LEU A 253 -8.32 -7.53 -8.95
CA LEU A 253 -8.66 -6.12 -8.78
C LEU A 253 -9.76 -5.66 -9.74
N GLN A 254 -9.82 -6.23 -10.95
CA GLN A 254 -10.92 -6.01 -11.89
C GLN A 254 -12.24 -6.61 -11.37
N ASP A 255 -12.17 -7.81 -10.78
CA ASP A 255 -13.33 -8.50 -10.21
C ASP A 255 -13.80 -7.84 -8.90
N ARG A 256 -12.88 -7.22 -8.14
CA ARG A 256 -13.15 -6.47 -6.90
C ARG A 256 -12.51 -5.07 -6.91
N PRO A 257 -13.10 -4.12 -7.64
CA PRO A 257 -12.50 -2.81 -7.84
C PRO A 257 -12.29 -2.05 -6.52
N ASP A 258 -13.16 -2.20 -5.53
CA ASP A 258 -13.08 -1.49 -4.25
C ASP A 258 -12.05 -2.06 -3.25
N SER A 259 -11.36 -3.16 -3.59
CA SER A 259 -10.45 -3.84 -2.66
C SER A 259 -9.13 -3.09 -2.45
N ALA A 260 -9.02 -2.38 -1.32
CA ALA A 260 -7.77 -1.79 -0.86
C ALA A 260 -6.66 -2.83 -0.68
N TYR A 261 -7.04 -4.03 -0.21
CA TYR A 261 -6.12 -5.14 -0.03
C TYR A 261 -5.50 -5.60 -1.35
N ILE A 262 -6.30 -5.81 -2.41
CA ILE A 262 -5.77 -6.27 -3.70
C ILE A 262 -4.88 -5.20 -4.33
N ALA A 263 -5.29 -3.94 -4.29
CA ALA A 263 -4.47 -2.81 -4.77
C ALA A 263 -3.10 -2.79 -4.05
N TYR A 264 -3.10 -2.94 -2.72
CA TYR A 264 -1.86 -3.02 -1.94
C TYR A 264 -0.98 -4.21 -2.32
N GLN A 265 -1.56 -5.40 -2.57
CA GLN A 265 -0.79 -6.56 -3.02
C GLN A 265 -0.22 -6.37 -4.44
N LEU A 266 -1.01 -5.80 -5.35
CA LEU A 266 -0.56 -5.46 -6.69
C LEU A 266 0.57 -4.44 -6.66
N ALA A 267 0.51 -3.43 -5.79
CA ALA A 267 1.57 -2.45 -5.59
C ALA A 267 2.89 -3.11 -5.14
N ASN A 268 2.83 -4.02 -4.15
CA ASN A 268 3.99 -4.79 -3.69
C ASN A 268 4.55 -5.72 -4.78
N ASN A 269 3.68 -6.40 -5.53
CA ASN A 269 4.08 -7.21 -6.67
C ASN A 269 4.78 -6.35 -7.74
N THR A 270 4.29 -5.15 -7.98
CA THR A 270 4.86 -4.22 -8.95
C THR A 270 6.23 -3.68 -8.50
N ILE A 271 6.45 -3.46 -7.20
CA ILE A 271 7.80 -3.20 -6.64
C ILE A 271 8.76 -4.35 -6.94
N CYS A 272 8.29 -5.60 -6.83
CA CYS A 272 9.14 -6.75 -7.16
C CYS A 272 9.56 -6.72 -8.65
N LEU A 273 8.62 -6.43 -9.56
CA LEU A 273 8.89 -6.30 -10.99
C LEU A 273 9.80 -5.11 -11.32
N GLN A 274 9.72 -4.03 -10.55
CA GLN A 274 10.54 -2.83 -10.75
C GLN A 274 12.05 -3.11 -10.75
N LYS A 275 12.50 -4.15 -10.02
CA LYS A 275 13.91 -4.56 -9.96
C LYS A 275 14.51 -4.88 -11.32
N THR A 276 13.70 -5.37 -12.25
CA THR A 276 14.11 -5.70 -13.63
C THR A 276 13.40 -4.83 -14.67
N GLN A 277 12.32 -4.14 -14.30
CA GLN A 277 11.51 -3.30 -15.17
C GLN A 277 11.25 -1.93 -14.53
N PRO A 278 12.17 -0.96 -14.63
CA PRO A 278 12.05 0.34 -13.97
C PRO A 278 10.75 1.10 -14.27
N ALA A 279 10.14 0.87 -15.44
CA ALA A 279 8.86 1.44 -15.85
C ALA A 279 7.69 1.09 -14.88
N MET A 280 7.80 -0.02 -14.15
CA MET A 280 6.79 -0.46 -13.18
C MET A 280 6.69 0.47 -11.96
N ALA A 281 7.65 1.38 -11.75
CA ALA A 281 7.61 2.34 -10.64
C ALA A 281 6.32 3.18 -10.60
N SER A 282 5.85 3.63 -11.77
CA SER A 282 4.64 4.45 -11.86
C SER A 282 3.39 3.66 -11.47
N MET A 283 3.30 2.41 -11.95
CA MET A 283 2.20 1.51 -11.60
C MET A 283 2.22 1.16 -10.10
N ALA A 284 3.39 0.92 -9.50
CA ALA A 284 3.48 0.64 -8.07
C ALA A 284 2.94 1.81 -7.24
N ILE A 285 3.34 3.04 -7.58
CA ILE A 285 2.86 4.26 -6.89
C ILE A 285 1.35 4.41 -7.06
N TYR A 286 0.84 4.24 -8.28
CA TYR A 286 -0.58 4.31 -8.56
C TYR A 286 -1.39 3.36 -7.66
N GLU A 287 -0.94 2.12 -7.51
CA GLU A 287 -1.67 1.11 -6.73
C GLU A 287 -1.53 1.32 -5.22
N PHE A 288 -0.40 1.87 -4.72
CA PHE A 288 -0.33 2.31 -3.33
C PHE A 288 -1.25 3.48 -3.04
N GLU A 289 -1.32 4.48 -3.94
CA GLU A 289 -2.28 5.58 -3.85
C GLU A 289 -3.72 5.06 -3.88
N ARG A 290 -4.03 4.10 -4.76
CA ARG A 290 -5.34 3.45 -4.78
C ARG A 290 -5.66 2.81 -3.44
N ALA A 291 -4.76 1.98 -2.92
CA ALA A 291 -4.93 1.32 -1.63
C ALA A 291 -5.11 2.31 -0.46
N ALA A 292 -4.52 3.50 -0.55
CA ALA A 292 -4.67 4.57 0.44
C ALA A 292 -5.98 5.36 0.30
N MET A 293 -6.56 5.43 -0.91
CA MET A 293 -7.70 6.29 -1.24
C MET A 293 -9.06 5.58 -1.26
N VAL A 294 -9.08 4.26 -1.43
CA VAL A 294 -10.30 3.43 -1.28
C VAL A 294 -10.59 3.16 0.20
N ASP A 295 -11.75 2.56 0.51
CA ASP A 295 -12.17 2.36 1.91
C ASP A 295 -11.11 1.54 2.69
N PRO A 296 -10.48 2.10 3.74
CA PRO A 296 -9.43 1.41 4.48
C PRO A 296 -9.94 0.19 5.25
N THR A 297 -11.25 0.07 5.49
CA THR A 297 -11.85 -1.12 6.10
C THR A 297 -11.81 -2.34 5.18
N LEU A 298 -11.58 -2.13 3.88
CA LEU A 298 -11.41 -3.17 2.86
C LEU A 298 -9.92 -3.53 2.60
N GLY A 299 -9.02 -3.02 3.45
CA GLY A 299 -7.58 -3.30 3.43
C GLY A 299 -7.13 -4.38 4.43
N ASP A 300 -5.82 -4.59 4.54
CA ASP A 300 -5.26 -5.38 5.64
C ASP A 300 -5.41 -4.59 6.95
N PRO A 301 -6.12 -5.10 7.97
CA PRO A 301 -6.32 -4.40 9.24
C PRO A 301 -5.03 -4.14 10.03
N LYS A 302 -3.91 -4.78 9.64
CA LYS A 302 -2.57 -4.53 10.21
C LYS A 302 -1.89 -3.31 9.62
N VAL A 303 -2.37 -2.81 8.48
CA VAL A 303 -1.84 -1.62 7.81
C VAL A 303 -2.56 -0.40 8.36
N ASP A 304 -1.81 0.55 8.92
CA ASP A 304 -2.36 1.84 9.34
C ASP A 304 -2.67 2.69 8.08
N PRO A 305 -3.92 3.12 7.88
CA PRO A 305 -4.32 3.84 6.67
C PRO A 305 -3.54 5.15 6.45
N LYS A 306 -3.21 5.85 7.55
CA LYS A 306 -2.51 7.14 7.48
C LYS A 306 -1.02 6.93 7.15
N GLN A 307 -0.40 5.88 7.69
CA GLN A 307 0.96 5.50 7.33
C GLN A 307 1.03 5.05 5.88
N LEU A 308 0.05 4.29 5.39
CA LEU A 308 -0.02 3.88 3.99
C LEU A 308 -0.09 5.10 3.07
N GLN A 309 -0.97 6.06 3.37
CA GLN A 309 -1.07 7.31 2.61
C GLN A 309 0.25 8.09 2.62
N THR A 310 0.85 8.28 3.80
CA THR A 310 2.13 8.99 3.93
C THR A 310 3.25 8.31 3.13
N TYR A 311 3.26 6.98 3.14
CA TYR A 311 4.20 6.19 2.36
C TYR A 311 3.97 6.38 0.86
N ALA A 312 2.74 6.24 0.36
CA ALA A 312 2.39 6.42 -1.05
C ALA A 312 2.81 7.81 -1.57
N ASP A 313 2.45 8.87 -0.84
CA ASP A 313 2.82 10.26 -1.14
C ASP A 313 4.35 10.44 -1.24
N SER A 314 5.09 9.78 -0.34
CA SER A 314 6.55 9.84 -0.33
C SER A 314 7.17 9.12 -1.54
N LEU A 315 6.54 8.06 -2.04
CA LEU A 315 7.01 7.37 -3.25
C LEU A 315 6.84 8.27 -4.47
N TYR A 316 5.70 8.97 -4.59
CA TYR A 316 5.43 9.92 -5.66
C TYR A 316 6.46 11.06 -5.66
N THR A 317 6.56 11.78 -4.55
CA THR A 317 7.42 12.96 -4.41
C THR A 317 8.90 12.62 -4.61
N ARG A 318 9.34 11.41 -4.27
CA ARG A 318 10.71 10.95 -4.52
C ARG A 318 11.04 10.79 -5.99
N ILE A 319 10.08 10.39 -6.84
CA ILE A 319 10.29 10.27 -8.29
C ILE A 319 10.01 11.60 -8.99
N HIS A 320 8.90 12.24 -8.66
CA HIS A 320 8.45 13.49 -9.28
C HIS A 320 9.30 14.70 -8.87
N GLY A 321 9.81 14.71 -7.65
CA GLY A 321 10.58 15.83 -7.07
C GLY A 321 9.74 16.92 -6.42
N SER A 322 8.41 16.85 -6.52
CA SER A 322 7.43 17.76 -5.90
C SER A 322 6.11 17.01 -5.67
N ASP A 323 5.14 17.66 -5.03
CA ASP A 323 3.75 17.19 -4.87
C ASP A 323 2.82 17.64 -6.03
N GLU A 324 3.35 18.37 -7.02
CA GLU A 324 2.60 18.86 -8.16
C GLU A 324 1.96 17.69 -8.92
N GLY A 325 0.62 17.60 -8.94
CA GLY A 325 -0.11 16.54 -9.63
C GLY A 325 -0.45 15.31 -8.77
N LEU A 326 0.02 15.24 -7.52
CA LEU A 326 -0.28 14.14 -6.60
C LEU A 326 -1.78 14.03 -6.30
N ASP A 327 -2.47 15.15 -6.08
CA ASP A 327 -3.92 15.14 -5.82
C ASP A 327 -4.73 14.62 -7.01
N ALA A 328 -4.31 14.96 -8.23
CA ALA A 328 -4.93 14.45 -9.45
C ALA A 328 -4.69 12.93 -9.60
N LEU A 329 -3.49 12.46 -9.27
CA LEU A 329 -3.17 11.04 -9.22
C LEU A 329 -4.08 10.31 -8.21
N LYS A 330 -4.22 10.82 -6.98
CA LYS A 330 -5.09 10.23 -5.95
C LYS A 330 -6.54 10.12 -6.41
N GLN A 331 -7.07 11.15 -7.06
CA GLN A 331 -8.43 11.12 -7.60
C GLN A 331 -8.58 10.10 -8.73
N MET A 332 -7.59 10.00 -9.61
CA MET A 332 -7.56 8.99 -10.67
C MET A 332 -7.50 7.57 -10.10
N ALA A 333 -6.59 7.35 -9.14
CA ALA A 333 -6.36 6.08 -8.47
C ALA A 333 -7.54 5.67 -7.59
N LYS A 334 -8.33 6.59 -7.06
CA LYS A 334 -9.60 6.27 -6.38
C LYS A 334 -10.66 5.77 -7.37
N SER A 335 -10.75 6.43 -8.54
CA SER A 335 -11.84 6.22 -9.49
C SER A 335 -11.63 5.02 -10.42
N ASN A 336 -10.37 4.65 -10.71
CA ASN A 336 -10.06 3.60 -11.67
C ASN A 336 -9.26 2.46 -11.03
N PRO A 337 -9.68 1.20 -11.17
CA PRO A 337 -8.97 0.02 -10.64
C PRO A 337 -7.55 -0.14 -11.13
N LEU A 338 -7.25 0.35 -12.33
CA LEU A 338 -5.95 0.25 -12.96
C LEU A 338 -5.62 1.58 -13.62
N PRO A 339 -4.32 1.92 -13.73
CA PRO A 339 -3.91 3.09 -14.48
C PRO A 339 -4.19 2.91 -15.99
N PRO A 340 -4.28 4.01 -16.77
CA PRO A 340 -4.22 3.95 -18.23
C PRO A 340 -2.98 3.19 -18.73
N ALA A 341 -3.08 2.55 -19.90
CA ALA A 341 -2.00 1.70 -20.44
C ALA A 341 -0.62 2.39 -20.54
N ASP A 342 -0.61 3.68 -20.90
CA ASP A 342 0.61 4.49 -21.06
C ASP A 342 0.90 5.39 -19.84
N PHE A 343 0.32 5.07 -18.68
CA PHE A 343 0.47 5.88 -17.48
C PHE A 343 1.93 5.95 -17.03
N LYS A 344 2.41 7.18 -16.83
CA LYS A 344 3.76 7.46 -16.33
C LYS A 344 3.76 8.69 -15.44
N ILE A 345 4.44 8.57 -14.30
CA ILE A 345 4.80 9.70 -13.47
C ILE A 345 6.10 10.27 -14.03
N LYS A 346 6.11 11.56 -14.38
CA LYS A 346 7.32 12.23 -14.83
C LYS A 346 8.35 12.24 -13.70
N THR A 347 9.61 11.99 -14.03
CA THR A 347 10.67 12.11 -13.04
C THR A 347 11.10 13.57 -12.88
N LYS A 348 11.77 13.86 -11.75
CA LYS A 348 12.41 15.15 -11.51
C LYS A 348 13.33 15.56 -12.66
N GLU A 349 14.09 14.62 -13.20
CA GLU A 349 15.02 14.85 -14.31
C GLU A 349 14.28 15.16 -15.62
N GLU A 350 13.18 14.47 -15.90
CA GLU A 350 12.35 14.75 -17.08
C GLU A 350 11.70 16.13 -17.00
N ILE A 351 11.18 16.50 -15.83
CA ILE A 351 10.60 17.84 -15.58
C ILE A 351 11.67 18.92 -15.72
N GLN A 352 12.88 18.68 -15.19
CA GLN A 352 13.99 19.62 -15.30
C GLN A 352 14.45 19.77 -16.76
N ALA A 353 14.58 18.66 -17.49
CA ALA A 353 14.94 18.68 -18.92
C ALA A 353 13.88 19.40 -19.77
N GLU A 354 12.59 19.21 -19.48
CA GLU A 354 11.50 19.95 -20.13
C GLU A 354 11.59 21.45 -19.83
N LYS A 355 11.83 21.84 -18.56
CA LYS A 355 12.03 23.24 -18.17
C LYS A 355 13.24 23.87 -18.86
N GLU A 356 14.34 23.14 -18.99
CA GLU A 356 15.54 23.59 -19.70
C GLU A 356 15.30 23.71 -21.21
N ALA A 357 14.60 22.76 -21.82
CA ALA A 357 14.23 22.80 -23.23
C ALA A 357 13.28 23.96 -23.53
N GLU A 358 12.29 24.20 -22.66
CA GLU A 358 11.38 25.34 -22.76
C GLU A 358 12.12 26.67 -22.56
N PHE A 359 13.02 26.73 -21.59
CA PHE A 359 13.88 27.89 -21.38
C PHE A 359 14.75 28.18 -22.61
N ALA A 360 15.39 27.16 -23.19
CA ALA A 360 16.20 27.30 -24.39
C ALA A 360 15.40 27.70 -25.62
N LYS A 361 14.18 27.16 -25.77
CA LYS A 361 13.25 27.53 -26.84
C LYS A 361 12.84 29.01 -26.75
N ASN A 362 12.57 29.49 -25.54
CA ASN A 362 12.12 30.87 -25.30
C ASN A 362 13.29 31.86 -25.17
N ASN A 363 14.51 31.39 -24.88
CA ASN A 363 15.70 32.21 -24.65
C ASN A 363 16.97 31.61 -25.32
N PRO A 364 17.00 31.44 -26.66
CA PRO A 364 18.04 30.66 -27.34
C PRO A 364 19.46 31.23 -27.15
N LYS A 365 19.61 32.57 -27.16
CA LYS A 365 20.90 33.23 -26.95
C LYS A 365 21.41 33.10 -25.51
N LEU A 366 20.51 33.19 -24.54
CA LEU A 366 20.86 33.05 -23.13
C LEU A 366 21.20 31.59 -22.79
N ALA A 367 20.44 30.62 -23.33
CA ALA A 367 20.76 29.21 -23.18
C ALA A 367 22.13 28.85 -23.77
N LEU A 368 22.46 29.37 -24.96
CA LEU A 368 23.80 29.23 -25.55
C LEU A 368 24.89 29.80 -24.63
N TRP A 369 24.68 30.99 -24.08
CA TRP A 369 25.64 31.59 -23.14
C TRP A 369 25.81 30.75 -21.87
N MET A 370 24.71 30.27 -21.27
CA MET A 370 24.75 29.43 -20.08
C MET A 370 25.53 28.13 -20.33
N GLN A 371 25.39 27.52 -21.51
CA GLN A 371 26.19 26.36 -21.91
C GLN A 371 27.68 26.70 -22.05
N VAL A 372 28.02 27.79 -22.75
CA VAL A 372 29.41 28.25 -22.93
C VAL A 372 30.06 28.54 -21.58
N LYS A 373 29.39 29.29 -20.72
CA LYS A 373 29.87 29.66 -19.38
C LYS A 373 30.02 28.43 -18.48
N GLY A 374 29.06 27.49 -18.51
CA GLY A 374 29.13 26.24 -17.77
C GLY A 374 30.36 25.41 -18.15
N ALA A 375 30.62 25.26 -19.45
CA ALA A 375 31.80 24.53 -19.93
C ALA A 375 33.12 25.23 -19.57
N LEU A 376 33.19 26.56 -19.68
CA LEU A 376 34.38 27.35 -19.31
C LEU A 376 34.66 27.34 -17.80
N THR A 377 33.63 27.27 -16.96
CA THR A 377 33.79 27.24 -15.49
C THR A 377 33.99 25.84 -14.92
N GLY A 378 33.72 24.79 -15.71
CA GLY A 378 33.94 23.39 -15.37
C GLY A 378 35.41 23.01 -15.11
N ALA A 379 35.63 21.75 -14.71
CA ALA A 379 36.97 21.23 -14.41
C ALA A 379 37.93 21.39 -15.60
N ASP A 380 37.45 21.11 -16.81
CA ASP A 380 38.24 21.14 -18.05
C ASP A 380 38.10 22.45 -18.85
N GLY A 381 37.72 23.55 -18.19
CA GLY A 381 37.38 24.81 -18.85
C GLY A 381 38.46 25.38 -19.78
N GLU A 382 39.74 25.28 -19.39
CA GLU A 382 40.87 25.73 -20.24
C GLU A 382 41.02 24.89 -21.51
N THR A 383 40.82 23.57 -21.38
CA THR A 383 40.84 22.64 -22.50
C THR A 383 39.66 22.89 -23.43
N TYR A 384 38.46 23.10 -22.87
CA TYR A 384 37.28 23.45 -23.64
C TYR A 384 37.49 24.76 -24.41
N PHE A 385 38.03 25.80 -23.77
CA PHE A 385 38.34 27.07 -24.40
C PHE A 385 39.30 26.87 -25.59
N THR A 386 40.44 26.22 -25.34
CA THR A 386 41.51 26.05 -26.34
C THR A 386 41.05 25.26 -27.56
N ASN A 387 40.26 24.19 -27.34
CA ASN A 387 39.92 23.26 -28.40
C ASN A 387 38.62 23.59 -29.14
N ASN A 388 37.68 24.30 -28.51
CA ASN A 388 36.32 24.48 -29.06
C ASN A 388 35.89 25.93 -29.25
N LEU A 389 36.51 26.90 -28.56
CA LEU A 389 36.07 28.30 -28.59
C LEU A 389 37.11 29.26 -29.13
N LYS A 390 38.38 29.06 -28.81
CA LYS A 390 39.44 29.98 -29.22
C LYS A 390 39.48 30.06 -30.75
N ASP A 391 39.53 31.28 -31.25
CA ASP A 391 39.60 31.59 -32.68
C ASP A 391 38.39 31.09 -33.51
N SER A 392 37.31 30.67 -32.85
CA SER A 392 36.08 30.20 -33.48
C SER A 392 34.92 31.17 -33.23
N ALA A 393 34.30 31.66 -34.31
CA ALA A 393 33.17 32.59 -34.18
C ALA A 393 32.01 31.95 -33.42
N VAL A 394 31.52 32.60 -32.38
CA VAL A 394 30.32 32.14 -31.66
C VAL A 394 29.06 32.76 -32.29
N PRO A 395 27.92 32.04 -32.28
CA PRO A 395 26.64 32.61 -32.69
C PRO A 395 26.31 33.90 -31.93
N PRO A 396 25.50 34.81 -32.51
CA PRO A 396 25.22 36.10 -31.90
C PRO A 396 24.64 35.99 -30.48
N LEU A 397 25.21 36.75 -29.55
CA LEU A 397 24.79 36.85 -28.16
C LEU A 397 24.08 38.17 -27.88
N SER A 398 23.36 38.22 -26.75
CA SER A 398 22.73 39.43 -26.22
C SER A 398 23.16 39.64 -24.78
N GLY A 399 23.33 40.89 -24.39
CA GLY A 399 23.67 41.27 -23.03
C GLY A 399 23.30 42.71 -22.72
N VAL A 400 23.85 43.23 -21.64
CA VAL A 400 23.75 44.64 -21.24
C VAL A 400 25.14 45.24 -21.11
N VAL A 401 25.29 46.47 -21.58
CA VAL A 401 26.56 47.20 -21.46
C VAL A 401 26.81 47.55 -19.99
N VAL A 402 27.94 47.11 -19.45
CA VAL A 402 28.41 47.53 -18.13
C VAL A 402 29.21 48.82 -18.26
N GLU A 403 30.16 48.86 -19.20
CA GLU A 403 31.10 49.97 -19.37
C GLU A 403 31.69 49.97 -20.79
N GLY A 404 32.06 51.13 -21.31
CA GLY A 404 32.88 51.26 -22.53
C GLY A 404 34.25 51.89 -22.23
N LYS A 405 35.31 51.37 -22.87
CA LYS A 405 36.70 51.81 -22.66
C LYS A 405 37.37 52.21 -23.98
N PRO A 406 37.92 53.43 -24.10
CA PRO A 406 37.64 54.60 -23.25
C PRO A 406 36.14 54.96 -23.26
N GLU A 407 35.67 55.77 -22.31
CA GLU A 407 34.25 56.07 -22.09
C GLU A 407 33.54 56.66 -23.34
N CYS A 408 34.27 57.41 -24.16
CA CYS A 408 33.80 57.92 -25.45
C CYS A 408 34.63 57.30 -26.57
N ARG A 409 33.97 56.95 -27.69
CA ARG A 409 34.61 56.25 -28.82
C ARG A 409 35.29 54.96 -28.36
N SER A 410 34.56 54.19 -27.55
CA SER A 410 35.05 52.95 -26.93
C SER A 410 35.54 51.96 -27.99
N LYS A 411 36.68 51.33 -27.69
CA LYS A 411 37.23 50.21 -28.45
C LYS A 411 37.09 48.88 -27.70
N GLU A 412 36.79 48.93 -26.41
CA GLU A 412 36.42 47.77 -25.61
C GLU A 412 35.07 48.01 -24.92
N LEU A 413 34.21 47.00 -24.88
CA LEU A 413 32.94 47.02 -24.15
C LEU A 413 32.93 45.90 -23.13
N LEU A 414 32.70 46.25 -21.87
CA LEU A 414 32.36 45.28 -20.83
C LEU A 414 30.87 44.99 -20.90
N VAL A 415 30.52 43.72 -21.07
CA VAL A 415 29.15 43.26 -21.24
C VAL A 415 28.81 42.25 -20.15
N ALA A 416 27.67 42.43 -19.51
CA ALA A 416 27.06 41.44 -18.64
C ALA A 416 25.98 40.70 -19.41
N ILE A 417 25.79 39.41 -19.12
CA ILE A 417 24.64 38.65 -19.65
C ILE A 417 23.72 38.34 -18.46
N PRO A 418 22.64 39.12 -18.28
CA PRO A 418 21.80 39.00 -17.10
C PRO A 418 20.99 37.71 -17.12
N ILE A 419 20.92 37.05 -15.96
CA ILE A 419 20.05 35.88 -15.75
C ILE A 419 18.73 36.38 -15.15
N PRO A 420 17.55 35.96 -15.67
CA PRO A 420 16.26 36.33 -15.09
C PRO A 420 16.21 36.03 -13.58
N GLY A 421 15.83 37.03 -12.78
CA GLY A 421 15.69 36.91 -11.33
C GLY A 421 16.99 37.07 -10.51
N GLN A 422 18.15 37.30 -11.15
CA GLN A 422 19.39 37.59 -10.43
C GLN A 422 19.35 38.97 -9.77
N GLN A 423 19.64 39.05 -8.46
CA GLN A 423 19.69 40.30 -7.69
C GLN A 423 21.13 40.81 -7.56
N GLY A 424 21.33 42.13 -7.74
CA GLY A 424 22.63 42.80 -7.65
C GLY A 424 23.02 43.58 -8.91
N PRO A 425 24.10 44.39 -8.87
CA PRO A 425 24.59 45.09 -10.05
C PRO A 425 25.09 44.09 -11.12
N PRO A 426 24.92 44.34 -12.43
CA PRO A 426 25.39 43.45 -13.49
C PRO A 426 26.91 43.28 -13.44
N THR A 427 27.38 42.04 -13.36
CA THR A 427 28.81 41.72 -13.41
C THR A 427 29.22 41.52 -14.87
N ALA A 428 30.28 42.21 -15.30
CA ALA A 428 30.83 42.00 -16.63
C ALA A 428 31.37 40.57 -16.77
N GLU A 429 30.89 39.85 -17.79
CA GLU A 429 31.30 38.48 -18.08
C GLU A 429 32.04 38.39 -19.42
N ILE A 430 31.90 39.41 -20.27
CA ILE A 430 32.53 39.49 -21.58
C ILE A 430 33.27 40.82 -21.72
N ASN A 431 34.50 40.78 -22.22
CA ASN A 431 35.21 41.94 -22.75
C ASN A 431 35.22 41.87 -24.28
N LEU A 432 34.44 42.72 -24.92
CA LEU A 432 34.31 42.78 -26.36
C LEU A 432 35.27 43.84 -26.94
N LYS A 433 36.31 43.39 -27.63
CA LYS A 433 37.29 44.24 -28.31
C LYS A 433 36.86 44.49 -29.75
N LEU A 434 36.64 45.75 -30.08
CA LEU A 434 36.17 46.17 -31.40
C LEU A 434 37.35 46.41 -32.35
N ASP A 435 37.19 45.99 -33.60
CA ASP A 435 38.13 46.29 -34.69
C ASP A 435 38.29 47.81 -34.92
N ALA A 436 37.20 48.56 -34.76
CA ALA A 436 37.12 50.00 -34.88
C ALA A 436 36.34 50.64 -33.70
N PRO A 437 36.71 51.86 -33.26
CA PRO A 437 36.02 52.53 -32.16
C PRO A 437 34.55 52.87 -32.49
N LEU A 438 33.69 52.88 -31.47
CA LEU A 438 32.33 53.39 -31.56
C LEU A 438 32.32 54.88 -31.97
N ALA A 439 31.20 55.34 -32.53
CA ALA A 439 31.06 56.75 -32.93
C ALA A 439 30.80 57.68 -31.72
N GLY A 440 30.26 57.14 -30.63
CA GLY A 440 29.84 57.88 -29.44
C GLY A 440 30.22 57.17 -28.13
N LYS A 441 29.55 57.56 -27.04
CA LYS A 441 29.63 56.93 -25.71
C LYS A 441 28.56 55.83 -25.61
N PRO A 442 28.91 54.55 -25.40
CA PRO A 442 27.91 53.50 -25.21
C PRO A 442 27.11 53.76 -23.92
N GLU A 443 25.79 53.51 -23.98
CA GLU A 443 24.91 53.73 -22.83
C GLU A 443 25.01 52.56 -21.86
N ALA A 444 25.56 52.78 -20.66
CA ALA A 444 25.57 51.77 -19.61
C ALA A 444 24.14 51.37 -19.22
N GLY A 445 23.93 50.06 -19.03
CA GLY A 445 22.61 49.46 -18.79
C GLY A 445 21.75 49.23 -20.03
N SER A 446 22.19 49.68 -21.23
CA SER A 446 21.47 49.41 -22.48
C SER A 446 21.72 47.98 -22.98
N GLU A 447 20.73 47.43 -23.69
CA GLU A 447 20.87 46.15 -24.39
C GLU A 447 21.92 46.25 -25.52
N ILE A 448 22.65 45.15 -25.71
CA ILE A 448 23.64 44.99 -26.77
C ILE A 448 23.46 43.63 -27.43
N ASN A 449 23.47 43.60 -28.76
CA ASN A 449 23.55 42.37 -29.56
C ASN A 449 24.91 42.34 -30.27
N PHE A 450 25.63 41.23 -30.20
CA PHE A 450 26.96 41.14 -30.81
C PHE A 450 27.30 39.73 -31.27
N ALA A 451 28.18 39.64 -32.27
CA ALA A 451 28.88 38.42 -32.63
C ALA A 451 30.39 38.66 -32.58
N GLY A 452 31.15 37.69 -32.06
CA GLY A 452 32.59 37.84 -31.92
C GLY A 452 33.32 36.49 -31.87
N VAL A 453 34.64 36.58 -31.85
CA VAL A 453 35.58 35.45 -31.83
C VAL A 453 36.32 35.46 -30.50
N PRO A 454 36.17 34.44 -29.64
CA PRO A 454 36.88 34.36 -28.37
C PRO A 454 38.41 34.27 -28.56
N THR A 455 39.15 35.12 -27.85
CA THR A 455 40.63 35.21 -27.95
C THR A 455 41.33 34.96 -26.62
N ALA A 456 40.68 35.25 -25.49
CA ALA A 456 41.20 34.92 -24.16
C ALA A 456 40.07 34.63 -23.17
N PHE A 457 40.39 33.88 -22.11
CA PHE A 457 39.46 33.53 -21.05
C PHE A 457 40.18 33.56 -19.70
N THR A 458 39.56 34.15 -18.68
CA THR A 458 39.98 34.02 -17.28
C THR A 458 38.85 33.40 -16.47
N LYS A 459 39.19 32.41 -15.64
CA LYS A 459 38.19 31.68 -14.84
C LYS A 459 37.73 32.47 -13.61
N THR A 460 38.64 33.16 -12.93
CA THR A 460 38.35 33.94 -11.71
C THR A 460 39.18 35.24 -11.67
N PRO A 461 38.55 36.44 -11.78
CA PRO A 461 37.14 36.65 -12.11
C PRO A 461 36.81 36.11 -13.51
N PHE A 462 35.58 35.61 -13.68
CA PHE A 462 35.13 35.09 -14.97
C PHE A 462 35.09 36.23 -15.99
N LEU A 463 35.88 36.12 -17.06
CA LEU A 463 35.86 37.07 -18.16
C LEU A 463 36.26 36.38 -19.47
N LEU A 464 35.36 36.38 -20.45
CA LEU A 464 35.63 35.94 -21.81
C LEU A 464 35.98 37.16 -22.67
N THR A 465 37.19 37.23 -23.19
CA THR A 465 37.59 38.28 -24.15
C THR A 465 37.30 37.81 -25.56
N MET A 466 36.60 38.65 -26.32
CA MET A 466 36.22 38.36 -27.69
C MET A 466 36.59 39.53 -28.58
N GLU A 467 37.03 39.25 -29.80
CA GLU A 467 37.16 40.25 -30.85
C GLU A 467 35.87 40.30 -31.68
N ALA A 468 35.40 41.50 -32.00
CA ALA A 468 34.21 41.70 -32.79
C ALA A 468 34.39 42.82 -33.81
N GLU A 469 33.84 42.61 -35.00
CA GLU A 469 33.66 43.66 -35.98
C GLU A 469 32.61 44.63 -35.46
N LYS A 470 32.89 45.94 -35.45
CA LYS A 470 31.95 46.98 -35.05
C LYS A 470 30.61 46.86 -35.79
N ALA A 471 30.64 46.43 -37.05
CA ALA A 471 29.43 46.23 -37.86
C ALA A 471 28.52 45.09 -37.35
N LYS A 472 29.06 44.16 -36.54
CA LYS A 472 28.34 43.05 -35.92
C LYS A 472 27.94 43.35 -34.47
N VAL A 473 28.08 44.60 -34.02
CA VAL A 473 27.74 45.05 -32.67
C VAL A 473 26.65 46.12 -32.77
N ASP A 474 25.45 45.76 -32.29
CA ASP A 474 24.32 46.65 -32.15
C ASP A 474 24.24 47.12 -30.70
N VAL A 475 24.63 48.37 -30.47
CA VAL A 475 24.70 48.99 -29.14
C VAL A 475 24.25 50.44 -29.21
N LYS A 476 23.46 50.86 -28.22
CA LYS A 476 23.00 52.24 -28.13
C LYS A 476 24.13 53.18 -27.70
N THR A 477 24.30 54.28 -28.42
CA THR A 477 25.33 55.28 -28.12
C THR A 477 24.77 56.69 -28.04
N SER A 478 25.33 57.48 -27.13
CA SER A 478 25.09 58.92 -26.99
C SER A 478 26.25 59.75 -27.57
N PRO A 479 26.02 61.00 -28.00
CA PRO A 479 27.08 61.87 -28.47
C PRO A 479 28.16 62.08 -27.40
N CYS A 480 29.43 62.09 -27.81
CA CYS A 480 30.50 62.47 -26.90
C CYS A 480 30.40 63.97 -26.59
N THR A 481 30.18 64.31 -25.32
CA THR A 481 30.22 65.70 -24.87
C THR A 481 31.63 66.27 -25.03
N VAL A 482 31.79 67.25 -25.92
CA VAL A 482 32.98 68.11 -25.95
C VAL A 482 32.80 69.11 -24.81
N ALA A 483 33.64 69.06 -23.78
CA ALA A 483 33.66 70.10 -22.77
C ALA A 483 33.86 71.46 -23.48
N PRO A 484 33.03 72.50 -23.22
CA PRO A 484 33.18 73.77 -23.90
C PRO A 484 34.56 74.36 -23.57
N PRO A 485 35.27 74.96 -24.55
CA PRO A 485 36.58 75.53 -24.29
C PRO A 485 36.44 76.64 -23.25
N ARG A 486 37.19 76.52 -22.14
CA ARG A 486 37.32 77.61 -21.16
C ARG A 486 37.84 78.84 -21.90
N THR A 487 36.96 79.81 -22.16
CA THR A 487 37.35 81.15 -22.58
C THR A 487 38.22 81.76 -21.48
N LYS A 488 39.53 81.84 -21.74
CA LYS A 488 40.44 82.69 -20.96
C LYS A 488 39.95 84.14 -21.11
N LYS A 489 39.40 84.72 -20.03
CA LYS A 489 39.28 86.17 -19.93
C LYS A 489 40.70 86.75 -19.91
N LYS A 490 41.05 87.52 -20.95
CA LYS A 490 42.17 88.47 -20.91
C LYS A 490 41.73 89.68 -20.06
N GLN A 491 42.66 90.09 -19.20
CA GLN A 491 42.80 91.35 -18.44
C GLN A 491 41.57 92.23 -18.23
#